data_AF-A0A8T3RDG9-F1
#
_entry.id   AF-A0A8T3RDG9-F1
#
_cell.length_a   1.000
_cell.length_b   1.000
_cell.length_c   1.000
_cell.angle_alpha   90.00
_cell.angle_beta   90.00
_cell.angle_gamma   90.00
#
_symmetry.space_group_name_H-M   'P 1'
#
loop_
_entity.id
_entity.type
_entity.pdbx_description
1 polymer ?
#
loop_
_entity_poly.entity_id
_entity_poly.type
_entity_poly.pdbx_seq_one_letter_code
_entity_poly.pdbx_strand_id
1 'polypeptide(L)' 'MSNVTESIDVNVPVRTAYDQWTQFEEFPKFMGNIKQVRQLDDTHLEWTAEIAGKEKV' A
#
# COMPACT_ATOMS: atom_id res chain seq x y z
N MET A 1 11.71 17.29 -11.66
CA MET A 1 11.09 16.19 -10.89
C MET A 1 9.67 16.63 -10.53
N SER A 2 8.66 15.83 -10.84
CA SER A 2 7.27 16.09 -10.47
C SER A 2 6.95 15.31 -9.20
N ASN A 3 6.50 15.99 -8.14
CA ASN A 3 5.97 15.33 -6.95
C ASN A 3 4.47 15.14 -7.13
N VAL A 4 3.97 13.96 -6.81
CA VAL A 4 2.53 13.67 -6.71
C VAL A 4 2.21 13.54 -5.23
N THR A 5 1.14 14.21 -4.79
CA THR A 5 0.63 14.12 -3.42
C THR A 5 -0.87 13.90 -3.48
N GLU A 6 -1.33 12.84 -2.84
CA GLU A 6 -2.75 12.51 -2.70
C GLU A 6 -3.08 12.36 -1.21
N SER A 7 -4.31 12.71 -0.83
CA SER A 7 -4.81 12.60 0.54
C SER A 7 -6.25 12.14 0.53
N ILE A 8 -6.62 11.32 1.51
CA ILE A 8 -7.99 10.85 1.74
C ILE A 8 -8.34 11.01 3.22
N ASP A 9 -9.60 11.34 3.51
CA ASP A 9 -10.13 11.38 4.86
C ASP A 9 -10.83 10.05 5.20
N VAL A 10 -10.40 9.41 6.28
CA VAL A 10 -10.96 8.13 6.74
C VAL A 10 -11.61 8.34 8.12
N ASN A 11 -12.91 8.12 8.21
CA ASN A 11 -13.69 8.37 9.43
C ASN A 11 -13.61 7.20 10.43
N VAL A 12 -12.39 6.91 10.91
CA VAL A 12 -12.12 5.90 11.94
C VAL A 12 -11.20 6.48 13.02
N PRO A 13 -11.17 5.93 14.24
CA PRO A 13 -10.18 6.33 15.24
C PRO A 13 -8.75 6.22 14.68
N VAL A 14 -7.88 7.17 15.03
CA VAL A 14 -6.53 7.24 14.47
C VAL A 14 -5.75 5.94 14.66
N ARG A 15 -5.99 5.26 15.79
CA ARG A 15 -5.35 3.98 16.11
C ARG A 15 -5.78 2.89 15.13
N THR A 16 -7.05 2.85 14.77
CA THR A 16 -7.59 1.90 13.79
C THR A 16 -6.97 2.10 12.41
N ALA A 17 -6.83 3.36 11.97
CA ALA A 17 -6.15 3.67 10.71
C ALA A 17 -4.67 3.25 10.77
N TYR A 18 -3.98 3.55 11.87
CA TYR A 18 -2.57 3.21 12.04
C TYR A 18 -2.33 1.70 12.03
N ASP A 19 -3.10 0.92 12.79
CA ASP A 19 -2.94 -0.53 12.87
C ASP A 19 -3.19 -1.19 11.49
N GLN A 20 -4.20 -0.72 10.74
CA GLN A 20 -4.44 -1.21 9.37
C GLN A 20 -3.31 -0.85 8.41
N TRP A 21 -2.75 0.36 8.54
CA TRP A 21 -1.65 0.82 7.68
C TRP A 21 -0.36 0.01 7.86
N THR A 22 -0.14 -0.55 9.05
CA THR A 22 1.02 -1.41 9.31
C THR A 22 0.87 -2.84 8.77
N GLN A 23 -0.33 -3.24 8.33
CA GLN A 23 -0.59 -4.56 7.74
C GLN A 23 -0.40 -4.53 6.22
N PHE A 24 0.85 -4.35 5.79
CA PHE A 24 1.20 -4.12 4.39
C PHE A 24 0.66 -5.18 3.41
N GLU A 25 0.63 -6.45 3.81
CA GLU A 25 0.15 -7.54 2.96
C GLU A 25 -1.37 -7.49 2.67
N GLU A 26 -2.13 -6.67 3.40
CA GLU A 26 -3.56 -6.46 3.16
C GLU A 26 -3.87 -5.37 2.13
N PHE A 27 -2.88 -4.59 1.72
CA PHE A 27 -3.04 -3.46 0.80
C PHE A 27 -3.66 -3.84 -0.56
N PRO A 28 -3.36 -5.01 -1.16
CA PRO A 28 -4.03 -5.44 -2.39
C PRO A 28 -5.56 -5.54 -2.28
N LYS A 29 -6.12 -5.69 -1.06
CA LYS A 29 -7.57 -5.80 -0.87
C LYS A 29 -8.31 -4.48 -1.14
N PHE A 30 -7.64 -3.34 -1.00
CA PHE A 30 -8.26 -2.02 -1.13
C PHE A 30 -7.52 -1.05 -2.06
N MET A 31 -6.32 -1.40 -2.54
CA MET A 31 -5.57 -0.66 -3.55
C MET A 31 -5.54 -1.47 -4.86
N GLY A 32 -6.46 -1.21 -5.78
CA GLY A 32 -6.65 -2.03 -6.99
C GLY A 32 -5.43 -2.15 -7.93
N ASN A 33 -4.50 -1.19 -7.88
CA ASN A 33 -3.25 -1.24 -8.65
C ASN A 33 -2.15 -2.09 -7.99
N ILE A 34 -2.30 -2.45 -6.71
CA ILE A 34 -1.34 -3.28 -5.99
C ILE A 34 -1.81 -4.74 -6.09
N LYS A 35 -0.92 -5.62 -6.56
CA LYS A 35 -1.20 -7.06 -6.72
C LYS A 35 -0.78 -7.85 -5.50
N GLN A 36 0.38 -7.52 -4.94
CA GLN A 36 0.95 -8.22 -3.80
C GLN A 36 1.86 -7.28 -3.03
N VAL A 37 1.87 -7.44 -1.71
CA VAL A 37 2.94 -6.92 -0.86
C VAL A 37 3.43 -8.10 -0.02
N ARG A 38 4.74 -8.30 0.04
CA ARG A 38 5.38 -9.37 0.82
C ARG A 38 6.38 -8.78 1.78
N GLN A 39 6.26 -9.11 3.06
CA GLN A 39 7.28 -8.76 4.03
C GLN A 39 8.44 -9.74 3.96
N LEU A 40 9.65 -9.22 3.71
CA LEU A 40 10.87 -10.04 3.61
C LEU A 40 11.57 -10.15 4.97
N ASP A 41 11.56 -9.07 5.74
CA ASP A 41 12.05 -8.99 7.12
C ASP A 41 11.38 -7.82 7.86
N ASP A 42 11.87 -7.49 9.07
CA ASP A 42 11.31 -6.44 9.93
C ASP A 42 11.30 -5.03 9.28
N THR A 43 12.08 -4.82 8.21
CA THR A 43 12.28 -3.51 7.59
C THR A 43 12.14 -3.48 6.06
N HIS A 44 12.08 -4.64 5.39
CA HIS A 44 11.99 -4.73 3.94
C HIS A 44 10.64 -5.29 3.48
N LEU A 45 10.05 -4.59 2.51
CA LEU A 45 8.83 -4.98 1.81
C LEU A 45 9.12 -5.08 0.31
N GLU A 46 8.58 -6.10 -0.32
CA GLU A 46 8.54 -6.27 -1.77
C GLU A 46 7.12 -5.97 -2.26
N TRP A 47 6.99 -5.04 -3.22
CA TRP A 47 5.70 -4.55 -3.70
C TRP A 47 5.53 -4.91 -5.18
N THR A 48 4.53 -5.71 -5.50
CA THR A 48 4.13 -5.96 -6.90
C THR A 48 2.92 -5.11 -7.25
N ALA A 49 3.07 -4.22 -8.22
CA ALA A 49 2.03 -3.32 -8.70
C ALA A 49 1.83 -3.42 -10.22
N GLU A 50 0.60 -3.21 -10.67
CA GLU A 50 0.27 -3.05 -12.08
C GLU A 50 0.21 -1.56 -12.42
N ILE A 51 1.09 -1.13 -13.32
CA ILE A 51 1.17 0.25 -13.78
C ILE A 51 0.99 0.25 -15.30
N ALA A 52 -0.09 0.87 -15.78
CA ALA A 52 -0.44 0.94 -17.20
C ALA A 52 -0.43 -0.42 -17.91
N GLY A 53 -0.98 -1.47 -17.27
CA GLY A 53 -1.06 -2.82 -17.82
C GLY A 53 0.25 -3.62 -17.77
N LYS A 54 1.28 -3.11 -17.08
CA LYS A 54 2.55 -3.81 -16.87
C LYS A 54 2.80 -4.05 -15.39
N GLU A 55 3.23 -5.25 -15.06
CA GLU A 55 3.67 -5.58 -13.70
C GLU A 55 5.04 -4.98 -13.40
N LYS A 56 5.18 -4.48 -12.17
CA LYS A 56 6.40 -3.94 -11.59
C LYS A 56 6.56 -4.50 -10.18
N VAL A 57 7.78 -4.93 -9.86
CA VAL A 57 8.22 -5.41 -8.55
C VAL A 57 9.25 -4.43 -8.01
#